data_AF-A0A843FKP3-F1
#
_entry.id   AF-A0A843FKP3-F1
#
_cell.length_a   1.000
_cell.length_b   1.000
_cell.length_c   1.000
_cell.angle_alpha   90.00
_cell.angle_beta   90.00
_cell.angle_gamma   90.00
#
_symmetry.space_group_name_H-M   'P 1'
#
loop_
_entity.id
_entity.type
_entity.pdbx_description
1 polymer ?
#
loop_
_entity_poly.entity_id
_entity_poly.type
_entity_poly.pdbx_seq_one_letter_code
_entity_poly.pdbx_strand_id
1 'polypeptide(L)'
;MSFRTRRVLFSTPLIAIFEFFLMKYLFLLLGGLDDVYILLLTLLLVILNTVPMLFEERKSRFITRLLDEISGIWIWLSLFFFFDIVLIYILGAFIELPFYIITILLLLVPIIAIYSYWHAYKIIVHEKTIELDNINQDMNIL
;
A
#
# COMPACT_ATOMS: atom_id res chain seq x y z
N MET A 1 -10.01 23.84 7.33
CA MET A 1 -9.24 22.64 6.92
C MET A 1 -9.92 22.04 5.71
N SER A 2 -9.19 21.65 4.66
CA SER A 2 -9.83 20.98 3.51
C SER A 2 -10.35 19.59 3.93
N PHE A 3 -11.38 19.09 3.25
CA PHE A 3 -11.93 17.74 3.50
C PHE A 3 -10.85 16.67 3.42
N ARG A 4 -9.91 16.82 2.47
CA ARG A 4 -8.75 15.94 2.29
C ARG A 4 -7.85 15.95 3.52
N THR A 5 -7.42 17.12 4.01
CA THR A 5 -6.56 17.22 5.19
C THR A 5 -7.19 16.59 6.41
N ARG A 6 -8.50 16.81 6.62
CA ARG A 6 -9.25 16.20 7.73
C ARG A 6 -9.27 14.66 7.63
N ARG A 7 -9.50 14.13 6.43
CA ARG A 7 -9.47 12.69 6.17
C ARG A 7 -8.10 12.09 6.45
N VAL A 8 -7.04 12.72 5.94
CA VAL A 8 -5.67 12.24 6.12
C VAL A 8 -5.29 12.20 7.59
N LEU A 9 -5.52 13.29 8.35
CA LEU A 9 -5.20 13.33 9.77
C LEU A 9 -5.99 12.31 10.61
N PHE A 10 -7.20 11.96 10.20
CA PHE A 10 -7.98 10.92 10.86
C PHE A 10 -7.46 9.52 10.52
N SER A 11 -7.03 9.28 9.28
CA SER A 11 -6.50 7.98 8.86
C SER A 11 -5.07 7.71 9.31
N THR A 12 -4.24 8.75 9.44
CA THR A 12 -2.80 8.61 9.75
C THR A 12 -2.53 7.80 11.04
N PRO A 13 -3.22 8.03 12.18
CA PRO A 13 -3.03 7.20 13.38
C PRO A 13 -3.40 5.73 13.16
N LEU A 14 -4.44 5.45 12.39
CA LEU A 14 -4.86 4.08 12.07
C LEU A 14 -3.81 3.38 11.21
N ILE A 15 -3.26 4.09 10.22
CA ILE A 15 -2.15 3.60 9.40
C ILE A 15 -0.92 3.32 10.28
N ALA A 16 -0.59 4.22 11.22
CA ALA A 16 0.54 4.03 12.11
C ALA A 16 0.40 2.78 12.98
N ILE A 17 -0.79 2.55 13.56
CA ILE A 17 -1.08 1.34 14.35
C ILE A 17 -0.96 0.10 13.47
N PHE A 18 -1.56 0.12 12.27
CA PHE A 18 -1.50 -0.98 11.33
C PHE A 18 -0.05 -1.32 10.94
N GLU A 19 0.73 -0.33 10.50
CA GLU A 19 2.12 -0.50 10.08
C GLU A 19 2.99 -1.01 11.23
N PHE A 20 2.78 -0.52 12.46
CA PHE A 20 3.51 -1.00 13.63
C PHE A 20 3.29 -2.49 13.87
N PHE A 21 2.03 -2.93 13.93
CA PHE A 21 1.73 -4.34 14.17
C PHE A 21 2.14 -5.21 12.99
N LEU A 22 1.92 -4.75 11.76
CA LEU A 22 2.37 -5.45 10.56
C LEU A 22 3.87 -5.73 10.63
N MET A 23 4.68 -4.69 10.87
CA MET A 23 6.13 -4.82 11.01
C MET A 23 6.51 -5.74 12.15
N LYS A 24 5.87 -5.58 13.32
CA LYS A 24 6.12 -6.43 14.49
C LYS A 24 5.95 -7.90 14.15
N TYR A 25 4.82 -8.27 13.54
CA TYR A 25 4.54 -9.66 13.21
C TYR A 25 5.36 -10.16 12.03
N LEU A 26 5.63 -9.33 11.03
CA LEU A 26 6.47 -9.68 9.89
C LEU A 26 7.90 -10.00 10.35
N PHE A 27 8.51 -9.14 11.18
CA PHE A 27 9.84 -9.40 11.70
C PHE A 27 9.86 -10.54 12.71
N LEU A 28 8.79 -10.77 13.47
CA LEU A 28 8.69 -11.92 14.38
C LEU A 28 8.80 -13.26 13.62
N LEU A 29 8.26 -13.34 12.40
CA LEU A 29 8.44 -14.50 11.51
C LEU A 29 9.89 -14.71 11.05
N LEU A 30 10.74 -13.68 11.15
CA LEU A 30 12.13 -13.66 10.69
C LEU A 30 13.17 -13.64 11.85
N GLY A 31 12.74 -13.91 13.08
CA GLY A 31 13.62 -13.93 14.26
C GLY A 31 13.46 -12.72 15.19
N GLY A 32 12.57 -11.79 14.86
CA GLY A 32 12.22 -10.64 15.68
C GLY A 32 13.13 -9.42 15.48
N LEU A 33 12.58 -8.25 15.81
CA LEU A 33 13.30 -6.98 15.87
C LEU A 33 12.86 -6.23 17.14
N ASP A 34 13.75 -5.42 17.70
CA ASP A 34 13.44 -4.56 18.85
C ASP A 34 12.31 -3.58 18.52
N ASP A 35 11.42 -3.33 19.48
CA ASP A 35 10.27 -2.45 19.35
C ASP A 35 10.68 -1.00 19.01
N VAL A 36 11.85 -0.55 19.47
CA VAL A 36 12.37 0.78 19.14
C VAL A 36 12.67 0.89 17.66
N TYR A 37 13.30 -0.12 17.05
CA TYR A 37 13.58 -0.11 15.61
C TYR A 37 12.28 -0.23 14.79
N ILE A 38 11.33 -1.05 15.25
CA ILE A 38 10.01 -1.17 14.60
C ILE A 38 9.27 0.17 14.63
N LEU A 39 9.31 0.88 15.77
CA LEU A 39 8.68 2.19 15.92
C LEU A 39 9.30 3.22 14.97
N LEU A 40 10.63 3.24 14.84
CA LEU A 40 11.33 4.13 13.90
C LEU A 40 10.95 3.84 12.44
N LEU A 41 10.90 2.57 12.04
CA LEU A 41 10.45 2.16 10.70
C LEU A 41 9.00 2.56 10.44
N THR A 42 8.13 2.35 11.44
CA THR A 42 6.71 2.73 11.36
C THR A 42 6.56 4.23 11.11
N LEU A 43 7.27 5.06 11.88
CA LEU A 43 7.23 6.52 11.70
C LEU A 43 7.70 6.94 10.31
N LEU A 44 8.76 6.30 9.80
CA LEU A 44 9.25 6.56 8.45
C LEU A 44 8.19 6.24 7.39
N LEU A 45 7.53 5.10 7.48
CA LEU A 45 6.47 4.69 6.54
C LEU A 45 5.23 5.57 6.64
N VAL A 46 4.85 5.97 7.85
CA VAL A 46 3.73 6.90 8.08
C VAL A 46 4.01 8.27 7.46
N ILE A 47 5.25 8.77 7.57
CA ILE A 47 5.67 10.02 6.92
C ILE A 47 5.64 9.85 5.40
N LEU A 48 6.20 8.75 4.89
CA LEU A 48 6.21 8.42 3.47
C LEU A 48 4.82 8.42 2.85
N ASN A 49 3.81 7.95 3.59
CA ASN A 49 2.41 7.89 3.18
C ASN A 49 1.68 9.24 3.35
N THR A 50 1.88 9.91 4.49
CA THR A 50 1.10 11.10 4.85
C THR A 50 1.57 12.36 4.11
N VAL A 51 2.88 12.51 3.89
CA VAL A 51 3.46 13.69 3.22
C VAL A 51 2.91 13.88 1.79
N PRO A 52 3.00 12.92 0.85
CA PRO A 52 2.44 13.11 -0.48
C PRO A 52 0.94 13.41 -0.42
N MET A 53 0.20 12.72 0.45
CA MET A 53 -1.24 12.95 0.63
C MET A 53 -1.61 14.37 1.11
N LEU A 54 -0.73 15.07 1.83
CA LEU A 54 -0.98 16.45 2.27
C LEU A 54 -0.52 17.50 1.26
N PHE A 55 0.58 17.24 0.54
CA PHE A 55 1.22 18.25 -0.32
C PHE A 55 0.83 18.15 -1.79
N GLU A 56 0.27 17.03 -2.24
CA GLU A 56 -0.12 16.82 -3.64
C GLU A 56 -1.49 17.45 -3.96
N GLU A 57 -1.76 18.65 -3.45
CA GLU A 57 -2.89 19.49 -3.93
C GLU A 57 -2.57 20.11 -5.30
N ARG A 58 -1.30 20.13 -5.73
CA ARG A 58 -0.88 20.54 -7.08
C ARG A 58 0.08 19.49 -7.60
N LYS A 59 -0.27 18.78 -8.70
CA LYS A 59 0.54 17.79 -9.44
C LYS A 59 1.83 18.37 -10.06
N SER A 60 2.57 19.21 -9.33
CA SER A 60 3.64 20.06 -9.86
C SER A 60 5.05 19.57 -9.48
N ARG A 61 5.20 18.77 -8.42
CA ARG A 61 6.52 18.39 -7.90
C ARG A 61 6.82 16.92 -8.13
N PHE A 62 7.93 16.65 -8.81
CA PHE A 62 8.40 15.29 -9.10
C PHE A 62 8.58 14.44 -7.82
N ILE A 63 9.09 15.05 -6.75
CA ILE A 63 9.35 14.36 -5.47
C ILE A 63 8.06 13.82 -4.85
N THR A 64 6.99 14.62 -4.79
CA THR A 64 5.73 14.16 -4.17
C THR A 64 5.08 13.06 -4.99
N ARG A 65 5.20 13.10 -6.33
CA ARG A 65 4.69 12.04 -7.22
C ARG A 65 5.43 10.71 -6.99
N LEU A 66 6.75 10.78 -6.83
CA LEU A 66 7.56 9.59 -6.53
C LEU A 66 7.23 9.04 -5.15
N LEU A 67 7.05 9.89 -4.14
CA LEU A 67 6.64 9.45 -2.81
C LEU A 67 5.22 8.84 -2.82
N ASP A 68 4.30 9.42 -3.59
CA ASP A 68 2.95 8.87 -3.76
C ASP A 68 2.99 7.48 -4.41
N GLU A 69 3.77 7.31 -5.48
CA GLU A 69 3.96 6.02 -6.16
C GLU A 69 4.57 4.96 -5.24
N ILE A 70 5.66 5.29 -4.52
CA ILE A 70 6.27 4.37 -3.55
C ILE A 70 5.28 4.05 -2.43
N SER A 71 4.55 5.04 -1.91
CA SER A 71 3.57 4.83 -0.85
C SER A 71 2.43 3.93 -1.30
N GLY A 72 1.97 4.07 -2.55
CA GLY A 72 0.93 3.21 -3.13
C GLY A 72 1.39 1.76 -3.27
N ILE A 73 2.61 1.54 -3.77
CA ILE A 73 3.22 0.20 -3.84
C ILE A 73 3.38 -0.37 -2.43
N TRP A 74 3.81 0.43 -1.48
CA TRP A 74 3.99 0.02 -0.09
C TRP A 74 2.67 -0.39 0.58
N ILE A 75 1.60 0.40 0.44
CA ILE A 75 0.26 0.05 0.98
C ILE A 75 -0.25 -1.25 0.36
N TRP A 76 0.00 -1.46 -0.94
CA TRP A 76 -0.35 -2.71 -1.60
C TRP A 76 0.41 -3.88 -1.00
N LEU A 77 1.74 -3.78 -0.89
CA LEU A 77 2.59 -4.80 -0.28
C LEU A 77 2.17 -5.10 1.16
N SER A 78 1.86 -4.07 1.94
CA SER A 78 1.52 -4.18 3.35
C SER A 78 0.22 -4.96 3.58
N LEU A 79 -0.76 -4.81 2.69
CA LEU A 79 -1.98 -5.63 2.70
C LEU A 79 -1.71 -7.11 2.38
N PHE A 80 -0.86 -7.41 1.38
CA PHE A 80 -0.53 -8.79 1.05
C PHE A 80 0.29 -9.47 2.15
N PHE A 81 1.26 -8.74 2.73
CA PHE A 81 1.98 -9.23 3.90
C PHE A 81 1.06 -9.48 5.09
N PHE A 82 0.04 -8.64 5.29
CA PHE A 82 -0.95 -8.88 6.33
C PHE A 82 -1.69 -10.21 6.11
N PHE A 83 -2.13 -10.50 4.88
CA PHE A 83 -2.77 -11.77 4.56
C PHE A 83 -1.85 -12.97 4.75
N ASP A 84 -0.59 -12.86 4.33
CA ASP A 84 0.41 -13.91 4.55
C ASP A 84 0.62 -14.17 6.03
N ILE A 85 0.77 -13.12 6.84
CA ILE A 85 0.90 -13.24 8.30
C ILE A 85 -0.31 -13.97 8.87
N VAL A 86 -1.53 -13.52 8.56
CA VAL A 86 -2.75 -14.16 9.04
C VAL A 86 -2.78 -15.65 8.66
N LEU A 87 -2.46 -15.97 7.40
CA LEU A 87 -2.44 -17.34 6.90
C LEU A 87 -1.37 -18.19 7.61
N ILE A 88 -0.16 -17.66 7.78
CA ILE A 88 0.95 -18.35 8.45
C ILE A 88 0.60 -18.63 9.92
N TYR A 89 0.00 -17.67 10.63
CA TYR A 89 -0.42 -17.89 12.03
C TYR A 89 -1.58 -18.88 12.15
N ILE A 90 -2.55 -18.85 11.23
CA ILE A 90 -3.64 -19.84 11.20
C ILE A 90 -3.08 -21.23 10.95
N LEU A 91 -2.25 -21.41 9.92
CA LEU A 91 -1.63 -22.71 9.62
C LEU A 91 -0.70 -23.18 10.74
N GLY A 92 0.06 -22.24 11.31
CA GLY A 92 0.96 -22.45 12.44
C GLY A 92 0.27 -22.96 13.70
N ALA A 93 -1.04 -22.70 13.85
CA ALA A 93 -1.83 -23.27 14.95
C ALA A 93 -2.09 -24.78 14.79
N PHE A 94 -1.96 -25.32 13.59
CA PHE A 94 -2.19 -26.74 13.29
C PHE A 94 -0.91 -27.50 12.95
N ILE A 95 0.08 -26.84 12.34
CA ILE A 95 1.31 -27.46 11.82
C ILE A 95 2.49 -26.53 12.06
N GLU A 96 3.62 -27.07 12.52
CA GLU A 96 4.87 -26.32 12.58
C GLU A 96 5.38 -26.03 11.16
N LEU A 97 5.34 -24.75 10.77
CA LEU A 97 5.83 -24.31 9.47
C LEU A 97 7.35 -24.13 9.51
N PRO A 98 8.11 -24.84 8.66
CA PRO A 98 9.53 -24.64 8.59
C PRO A 98 9.86 -23.28 7.99
N PHE A 99 10.95 -22.68 8.46
CA PHE A 99 11.37 -21.31 8.11
C PHE A 99 11.47 -21.03 6.61
N TYR A 100 11.91 -22.02 5.82
CA TYR A 100 12.03 -21.87 4.36
C TYR A 100 10.67 -21.67 3.68
N ILE A 101 9.60 -22.31 4.17
CA ILE A 101 8.25 -22.12 3.61
C ILE A 101 7.75 -20.71 3.91
N ILE A 102 7.94 -20.23 5.15
CA ILE A 102 7.59 -18.86 5.56
C ILE A 102 8.30 -17.85 4.66
N THR A 103 9.60 -18.05 4.42
CA THR A 103 10.39 -17.13 3.59
C THR A 103 9.94 -17.14 2.14
N ILE A 104 9.60 -18.31 1.57
CA ILE A 104 9.07 -18.42 0.21
C ILE A 104 7.75 -17.67 0.08
N LEU A 105 6.82 -17.85 1.03
CA LEU A 105 5.54 -17.14 1.04
C LEU A 105 5.75 -15.63 1.04
N LEU A 106 6.57 -15.12 1.97
CA LEU A 106 6.87 -13.70 2.06
C LEU A 106 7.56 -13.15 0.80
N LEU A 107 8.39 -13.95 0.12
CA LEU A 107 9.06 -13.54 -1.12
C LEU A 107 8.12 -13.50 -2.34
N LEU A 108 7.01 -14.23 -2.33
CA LEU A 108 6.04 -14.15 -3.43
C LEU A 108 5.44 -12.75 -3.54
N VAL A 109 5.20 -12.08 -2.42
CA VAL A 109 4.63 -10.73 -2.38
C VAL A 109 5.45 -9.70 -3.18
N PRO A 110 6.75 -9.47 -2.92
CA PRO A 110 7.54 -8.54 -3.72
C PRO A 110 7.73 -9.01 -5.17
N ILE A 111 7.80 -10.33 -5.44
CA ILE A 111 7.89 -10.84 -6.83
C ILE A 111 6.63 -10.46 -7.62
N ILE A 112 5.45 -10.66 -7.03
CA ILE A 112 4.16 -10.29 -7.66
C ILE A 112 4.06 -8.77 -7.79
N ALA A 113 4.53 -8.00 -6.81
CA ALA A 113 4.55 -6.54 -6.90
C ALA A 113 5.37 -6.06 -8.10
N ILE A 114 6.60 -6.58 -8.27
CA ILE A 114 7.48 -6.22 -9.40
C ILE A 114 6.84 -6.63 -10.73
N TYR A 115 6.31 -7.86 -10.81
CA TYR A 115 5.66 -8.36 -12.01
C TYR A 115 4.44 -7.51 -12.41
N SER A 116 3.57 -7.22 -11.44
CA SER A 116 2.35 -6.44 -11.66
C SER A 116 2.67 -4.99 -12.03
N TYR A 117 3.64 -4.36 -11.37
CA TYR A 117 4.11 -3.02 -11.70
C TYR A 117 4.66 -2.96 -13.14
N TRP A 118 5.50 -3.92 -13.54
CA TRP A 118 6.05 -3.94 -14.89
C TRP A 118 4.99 -4.21 -15.96
N HIS A 119 4.02 -5.06 -15.67
CA HIS A 119 2.91 -5.33 -16.58
C HIS A 119 1.98 -4.12 -16.72
N ALA A 120 1.65 -3.43 -15.62
CA ALA A 120 0.82 -2.23 -15.61
C ALA A 120 1.42 -1.11 -16.47
N TYR A 121 2.75 -0.96 -16.48
CA TYR A 121 3.44 0.02 -17.32
C TYR A 121 3.29 -0.24 -18.83
N LYS A 122 2.91 -1.46 -19.24
CA LYS A 122 2.69 -1.84 -20.63
C LYS A 122 1.23 -1.73 -21.07
N ILE A 123 0.30 -1.43 -20.16
CA ILE A 123 -1.12 -1.30 -20.48
C ILE A 123 -1.32 0.04 -21.22
N ILE A 124 -1.49 -0.03 -22.54
CA ILE A 124 -1.90 1.10 -23.35
C ILE A 124 -3.40 1.31 -23.11
N VAL A 125 -3.75 2.30 -22.29
CA VAL A 125 -5.13 2.73 -22.11
C VAL A 125 -5.60 3.31 -23.44
N HIS A 126 -6.44 2.56 -24.15
CA HIS A 126 -7.12 3.08 -25.33
C HIS A 126 -8.25 3.98 -24.83
N GLU A 127 -7.96 5.28 -24.70
CA GLU A 127 -8.99 6.28 -24.42
C GLU A 127 -10.02 6.24 -25.56
N LYS A 128 -11.19 5.69 -25.28
CA LYS A 128 -12.34 5.81 -26.17
C LYS A 128 -12.93 7.20 -25.92
N THR A 129 -12.56 8.17 -26.74
CA THR A 129 -13.26 9.45 -26.79
C THR A 129 -14.67 9.20 -27.32
N ILE A 130 -15.67 9.31 -26.44
CA ILE A 130 -17.07 9.36 -26.86
C ILE A 130 -17.31 10.79 -27.33
N GLU A 131 -17.20 11.03 -28.63
CA GLU A 131 -17.62 12.30 -29.23
C GLU A 131 -19.16 12.33 -29.25
N LEU A 132 -19.72 13.14 -28.35
CA LEU A 132 -21.15 13.39 -28.30
C LEU A 132 -21.49 14.55 -29.24
N ASP A 133 -21.68 14.26 -30.51
CA ASP A 133 -22.23 15.23 -31.46
C ASP A 133 -23.75 15.40 -31.21
N ASN A 134 -24.20 16.66 -31.05
CA ASN A 134 -25.60 17.07 -30.84
C ASN A 134 -26.28 16.56 -29.55
N ILE A 135 -25.81 17.02 -28.39
CA ILE A 135 -26.58 16.91 -27.13
C ILE A 135 -27.71 17.96 -27.16
N ASN A 136 -28.85 17.61 -27.76
CA ASN A 136 -30.10 18.39 -27.69
C ASN A 136 -31.08 17.86 -26.63
N GLN A 137 -30.71 16.84 -25.87
CA GLN A 137 -31.51 16.28 -24.79
C GLN A 137 -30.63 16.02 -23.57
N ASP A 138 -31.11 16.45 -22.40
CA ASP A 138 -30.47 16.21 -21.11
C ASP A 138 -30.31 14.70 -20.89
N MET A 139 -29.08 14.21 -20.99
CA MET A 139 -28.79 12.81 -20.69
C MET A 139 -28.70 12.63 -19.18
N ASN A 140 -29.61 11.83 -18.63
CA ASN A 140 -29.49 11.31 -17.27
C ASN A 140 -28.53 10.12 -17.29
N ILE A 141 -27.28 10.34 -16.89
CA ILE A 141 -26.27 9.30 -16.77
C ILE A 141 -26.39 8.71 -15.35
N LEU A 142 -27.21 7.68 -15.22
CA LEU A 142 -27.24 6.77 -14.06
C LEU A 142 -26.32 5.59 -14.30
#